data_AF-A0A1U6HWB3-F1
#
_entry.id   AF-A0A1U6HWB3-F1
#
_cell.length_a   1.000
_cell.length_b   1.000
_cell.length_c   1.000
_cell.angle_alpha   90.00
_cell.angle_beta   90.00
_cell.angle_gamma   90.00
#
_symmetry.space_group_name_H-M   'P 1'
#
loop_
_entity.id
_entity.type
_entity.pdbx_description
1 polymer ?
#
loop_
_entity_poly.entity_id
_entity_poly.type
_entity_poly.pdbx_seq_one_letter_code
_entity_poly.pdbx_strand_id
1 'polypeptide(L)'
;MEARTTAARAVVVRVALAVVIAMGAIAASQVDVKDPPGAVGQIGADRFQAADQYLQEQMEQLGLPGVQLAVVEGDQLVHLAAFGVADASGRPMTPQTPVLLASTSKALTAVAVMQQVDAGRLDLNTPARDYLPWFRTADESKSARITVAHLLNHTAGFSERDGRAYQAADDRSPQALEQGVRDLSDAVLVDDPGKTFTYSNLNYDILGLLVQSVTGESFAQYMKLYVYTPLQMADSHASADYAAANRAAQGYYQWFSSVWHPADMPVPAMGAPSSTMYSSAEDLSRLLIAELSGGQYAGRAIVSPESAAALLKPTVNVDQFSSYAMAWFARPLWENLDPAGPKDQWYGLPLVLEHTGSWSNTQSFLAMVPGERLGVVLLVNGASQSTASLARAMDSNVLRILHGKAPVPAEVREEPLQQYGWAVALLALLAELVSLGFVGRALNRWGRSGRPVPGRRIAAVAVLPLLLDAAILWLGLVYIPNHFDADLPVIVRTVPDAGLFIVPALVLAAVWATVRTAVAAWLWFRSRAAAPGPSPTAPLRHPTSGLP
;
A
#
# COMPACT_ATOMS: atom_id res chain seq x y z
N MET A 1 39.48 -12.26 -35.66
CA MET A 1 38.05 -12.49 -35.32
C MET A 1 37.81 -12.62 -33.81
N GLU A 2 38.81 -13.04 -33.01
CA GLU A 2 38.72 -13.11 -31.54
C GLU A 2 38.65 -11.74 -30.85
N ALA A 3 39.39 -10.73 -31.33
CA ALA A 3 39.40 -9.37 -30.75
C ALA A 3 38.02 -8.69 -30.71
N ARG A 4 37.16 -8.94 -31.71
CA ARG A 4 35.79 -8.38 -31.76
C ARG A 4 34.81 -9.08 -30.81
N THR A 5 35.03 -10.36 -30.49
CA THR A 5 34.22 -11.10 -29.50
C THR A 5 34.58 -10.77 -28.06
N THR A 6 35.84 -10.43 -27.78
CA THR A 6 36.28 -9.93 -26.47
C THR A 6 35.71 -8.53 -26.19
N ALA A 7 35.69 -7.67 -27.21
CA ALA A 7 35.05 -6.35 -27.13
C ALA A 7 33.53 -6.44 -26.86
N ALA A 8 32.82 -7.36 -27.51
CA ALA A 8 31.37 -7.53 -27.30
C ALA A 8 31.02 -8.08 -25.90
N ARG A 9 31.82 -9.03 -25.37
CA ARG A 9 31.66 -9.51 -23.98
C ARG A 9 31.98 -8.43 -22.96
N ALA A 10 33.02 -7.64 -23.21
CA ALA A 10 33.36 -6.49 -22.38
C ALA A 10 32.25 -5.44 -22.40
N VAL A 11 31.58 -5.22 -23.54
CA VAL A 11 30.43 -4.30 -23.63
C VAL A 11 29.24 -4.83 -22.83
N VAL A 12 28.88 -6.11 -22.92
CA VAL A 12 27.74 -6.65 -22.15
C VAL A 12 28.02 -6.63 -20.65
N VAL A 13 29.23 -7.01 -20.21
CA VAL A 13 29.61 -6.93 -18.79
C VAL A 13 29.69 -5.47 -18.32
N ARG A 14 30.20 -4.54 -19.16
CA ARG A 14 30.21 -3.11 -18.84
C ARG A 14 28.83 -2.49 -18.83
N VAL A 15 27.89 -2.96 -19.66
CA VAL A 15 26.49 -2.52 -19.64
C VAL A 15 25.78 -3.08 -18.42
N ALA A 16 25.95 -4.37 -18.08
CA ALA A 16 25.38 -4.93 -16.86
C ALA A 16 25.95 -4.26 -15.60
N LEU A 17 27.27 -4.01 -15.56
CA LEU A 17 27.92 -3.29 -14.48
C LEU A 17 27.53 -1.80 -14.47
N ALA A 18 27.36 -1.16 -15.63
CA ALA A 18 26.86 0.21 -15.71
C ALA A 18 25.39 0.31 -15.32
N VAL A 19 24.57 -0.71 -15.55
CA VAL A 19 23.20 -0.80 -15.03
C VAL A 19 23.22 -0.99 -13.52
N VAL A 20 24.10 -1.85 -12.96
CA VAL A 20 24.27 -2.00 -11.51
C VAL A 20 24.80 -0.71 -10.86
N ILE A 21 25.77 -0.04 -11.47
CA ILE A 21 26.32 1.24 -11.00
C ILE A 21 25.30 2.37 -11.18
N ALA A 22 24.55 2.41 -12.28
CA ALA A 22 23.48 3.38 -12.48
C ALA A 22 22.32 3.16 -11.49
N MET A 23 21.98 1.90 -11.19
CA MET A 23 21.04 1.57 -10.11
C MET A 23 21.58 2.05 -8.76
N GLY A 24 22.89 1.91 -8.49
CA GLY A 24 23.53 2.44 -7.30
C GLY A 24 23.63 3.98 -7.26
N ALA A 25 23.78 4.64 -8.41
CA ALA A 25 23.90 6.09 -8.53
C ALA A 25 22.54 6.81 -8.50
N ILE A 26 21.49 6.18 -9.05
CA ILE A 26 20.10 6.66 -8.94
C ILE A 26 19.58 6.42 -7.51
N ALA A 27 19.98 5.31 -6.85
CA ALA A 27 19.75 5.13 -5.41
C ALA A 27 20.50 6.16 -4.53
N ALA A 28 21.52 6.85 -5.08
CA ALA A 28 22.28 7.89 -4.40
C ALA A 28 21.86 9.32 -4.77
N SER A 29 20.98 9.51 -5.77
CA SER A 29 20.43 10.83 -6.07
C SER A 29 19.30 11.13 -5.08
N GLN A 30 19.65 11.76 -3.97
CA GLN A 30 18.66 12.35 -3.08
C GLN A 30 17.81 13.33 -3.88
N VAL A 31 16.49 13.21 -3.77
CA VAL A 31 15.60 14.31 -4.15
C VAL A 31 15.95 15.46 -3.21
N ASP A 32 16.55 16.51 -3.75
CA ASP A 32 16.80 17.76 -3.02
C ASP A 32 15.42 18.35 -2.67
N VAL A 33 14.88 17.93 -1.52
CA VAL A 33 13.76 18.61 -0.88
C VAL A 33 14.32 19.98 -0.51
N LYS A 34 13.94 21.02 -1.26
CA LYS A 34 14.31 22.39 -0.90
C LYS A 34 13.90 22.62 0.55
N ASP A 35 14.85 23.11 1.35
CA ASP A 35 14.55 23.58 2.70
C ASP A 35 13.33 24.49 2.67
N PRO A 36 12.34 24.31 3.56
CA PRO A 36 11.28 25.29 3.70
C PRO A 36 11.90 26.65 4.02
N PRO A 37 11.36 27.76 3.50
CA PRO A 37 11.86 29.08 3.85
C PRO A 37 11.85 29.27 5.38
N GLY A 38 12.93 29.88 5.87
CA GLY A 38 13.43 29.73 7.24
C GLY A 38 12.44 30.00 8.37
N ALA A 39 12.73 29.33 9.50
CA ALA A 39 12.19 29.51 10.85
C ALA A 39 11.10 30.58 10.95
N VAL A 40 9.84 30.15 10.84
CA VAL A 40 8.72 30.91 11.38
C VAL A 40 9.01 31.08 12.86
N GLY A 41 9.36 32.30 13.27
CA GLY A 41 9.51 32.67 14.67
C GLY A 41 8.23 32.32 15.44
N GLN A 42 8.30 32.27 16.78
CA GLN A 42 7.18 31.92 17.69
C GLN A 42 5.82 32.09 17.03
N ILE A 43 5.13 30.98 16.72
CA ILE A 43 3.80 30.99 16.14
C ILE A 43 2.92 31.78 17.12
N GLY A 44 2.64 33.03 16.78
CA GLY A 44 1.79 33.94 17.53
C GLY A 44 0.33 33.53 17.46
N ALA A 45 -0.57 34.39 17.95
CA ALA A 45 -1.96 34.14 18.34
C ALA A 45 -2.93 33.46 17.34
N ASP A 46 -2.52 33.03 16.14
CA ASP A 46 -3.37 32.30 15.19
C ASP A 46 -2.66 31.08 14.58
N ARG A 47 -2.59 29.99 15.35
CA ARG A 47 -2.05 28.68 14.93
C ARG A 47 -2.79 28.06 13.74
N PHE A 48 -4.04 28.45 13.50
CA PHE A 48 -4.84 27.90 12.42
C PHE A 48 -4.43 28.49 11.08
N GLN A 49 -4.21 29.80 11.03
CA GLN A 49 -3.65 30.45 9.84
C GLN A 49 -2.26 29.88 9.48
N ALA A 50 -1.42 29.59 10.48
CA ALA A 50 -0.13 28.95 10.25
C ALA A 50 -0.27 27.53 9.67
N ALA A 51 -1.26 26.75 10.14
CA ALA A 51 -1.54 25.43 9.59
C ALA A 51 -2.03 25.51 8.13
N ASP A 52 -2.92 26.46 7.83
CA ASP A 52 -3.42 26.71 6.48
C ASP A 52 -2.32 27.11 5.50
N GLN A 53 -1.40 27.99 5.93
CA GLN A 53 -0.23 28.39 5.14
C GLN A 53 0.69 27.20 4.88
N TYR A 54 1.01 26.44 5.92
CA TYR A 54 1.84 25.25 5.79
C TYR A 54 1.24 24.24 4.82
N LEU A 55 -0.07 23.94 4.91
CA LEU A 55 -0.73 23.01 4.01
C LEU A 55 -0.71 23.50 2.55
N GLN A 56 -0.97 24.79 2.30
CA GLN A 56 -0.89 25.36 0.95
C GLN A 56 0.53 25.26 0.37
N GLU A 57 1.56 25.54 1.17
CA GLU A 57 2.95 25.36 0.76
C GLU A 57 3.28 23.89 0.43
N GLN A 58 2.81 22.95 1.25
CA GLN A 58 2.99 21.52 0.96
C GLN A 58 2.22 21.09 -0.29
N MET A 59 1.03 21.63 -0.54
CA MET A 59 0.29 21.38 -1.78
C MET A 59 1.06 21.86 -3.00
N GLU A 60 1.66 23.05 -2.95
CA GLU A 60 2.49 23.57 -4.04
C GLU A 60 3.76 22.73 -4.25
N GLN A 61 4.45 22.37 -3.16
CA GLN A 61 5.71 21.61 -3.21
C GLN A 61 5.51 20.17 -3.70
N LEU A 62 4.43 19.52 -3.26
CA LEU A 62 4.16 18.11 -3.56
C LEU A 62 3.19 17.94 -4.74
N GLY A 63 2.57 19.03 -5.22
CA GLY A 63 1.56 19.02 -6.28
C GLY A 63 0.23 18.39 -5.87
N LEU A 64 -0.10 18.37 -4.57
CA LEU A 64 -1.31 17.70 -4.08
C LEU A 64 -2.58 18.29 -4.73
N PRO A 65 -3.54 17.46 -5.20
CA PRO A 65 -4.73 17.98 -5.87
C PRO A 65 -5.62 18.79 -4.94
N GLY A 66 -5.91 18.28 -3.74
CA GLY A 66 -6.80 18.91 -2.78
C GLY A 66 -6.64 18.36 -1.37
N VAL A 67 -6.89 19.23 -0.39
CA VAL A 67 -6.70 18.97 1.05
C VAL A 67 -7.88 19.53 1.83
N GLN A 68 -8.26 18.87 2.91
CA GLN A 68 -9.23 19.36 3.90
C GLN A 68 -8.64 19.25 5.30
N LEU A 69 -8.85 20.27 6.14
CA LEU A 69 -8.44 20.32 7.54
C LEU A 69 -9.66 20.64 8.41
N ALA A 70 -9.86 19.88 9.49
CA ALA A 70 -10.74 20.25 10.58
C ALA A 70 -9.99 20.14 11.91
N VAL A 71 -10.19 21.11 12.80
CA VAL A 71 -9.61 21.12 14.15
C VAL A 71 -10.74 21.29 15.16
N VAL A 72 -10.76 20.40 16.14
CA VAL A 72 -11.74 20.35 17.23
C VAL A 72 -11.04 20.67 18.54
N GLU A 73 -11.66 21.52 19.35
CA GLU A 73 -11.28 21.74 20.74
C GLU A 73 -12.49 21.56 21.66
N GLY A 74 -12.40 20.59 22.56
CA GLY A 74 -13.52 20.20 23.40
C GLY A 74 -14.67 19.62 22.58
N ASP A 75 -15.79 20.31 22.61
CA ASP A 75 -17.02 19.96 21.92
C ASP A 75 -17.29 20.83 20.68
N GLN A 76 -16.29 21.62 20.25
CA GLN A 76 -16.43 22.61 19.19
C GLN A 76 -15.48 22.34 18.02
N LEU A 77 -16.01 22.46 16.81
CA LEU A 77 -15.22 22.63 15.60
C LEU A 77 -14.70 24.07 15.56
N VAL A 78 -13.41 24.26 15.85
CA VAL A 78 -12.78 25.60 15.99
C VAL A 78 -12.09 26.08 14.72
N HIS A 79 -11.74 25.17 13.81
CA HIS A 79 -11.18 25.52 12.50
C HIS A 79 -11.63 24.51 11.44
N LEU A 80 -11.93 25.01 10.24
CA LEU A 80 -12.36 24.22 9.10
C LEU A 80 -11.87 24.87 7.81
N ALA A 81 -11.05 24.15 7.05
CA ALA A 81 -10.45 24.66 5.82
C ALA A 81 -10.41 23.57 4.74
N ALA A 82 -10.39 24.01 3.48
CA ALA A 82 -10.15 23.14 2.34
C ALA A 82 -9.49 23.93 1.21
N PHE A 83 -8.63 23.25 0.45
CA PHE A 83 -7.79 23.84 -0.58
C PHE A 83 -7.74 22.95 -1.81
N GLY A 84 -7.50 23.55 -2.98
CA GLY A 84 -7.32 22.83 -4.25
C GLY A 84 -8.62 22.33 -4.88
N VAL A 85 -8.54 21.20 -5.56
CA VAL A 85 -9.61 20.65 -6.41
C VAL A 85 -10.04 19.26 -5.96
N ALA A 86 -11.34 19.00 -6.07
CA ALA A 86 -11.96 17.71 -5.77
C ALA A 86 -11.85 16.73 -6.94
N ASP A 87 -11.76 17.19 -8.18
CA ASP A 87 -11.69 16.34 -9.38
C ASP A 87 -11.10 17.05 -10.61
N ALA A 88 -10.92 16.29 -11.70
CA ALA A 88 -10.28 16.75 -12.93
C ALA A 88 -11.04 17.84 -13.69
N SER A 89 -12.30 18.13 -13.33
CA SER A 89 -13.06 19.25 -13.90
C SER A 89 -12.64 20.61 -13.32
N GLY A 90 -11.80 20.62 -12.27
CA GLY A 90 -11.44 21.83 -11.53
C GLY A 90 -12.47 22.23 -10.47
N ARG A 91 -13.40 21.33 -10.11
CA ARG A 91 -14.34 21.57 -9.00
C ARG A 91 -13.54 21.83 -7.72
N PRO A 92 -13.84 22.90 -6.95
CA PRO A 92 -13.12 23.18 -5.71
C PRO A 92 -13.29 22.05 -4.70
N MET A 93 -12.22 21.75 -3.97
CA MET A 93 -12.30 20.98 -2.74
C MET A 93 -13.02 21.82 -1.68
N THR A 94 -13.98 21.26 -0.97
CA THR A 94 -14.66 21.90 0.16
C THR A 94 -14.53 21.01 1.39
N PRO A 95 -14.75 21.54 2.61
CA PRO A 95 -14.70 20.72 3.82
C PRO A 95 -15.79 19.64 3.91
N GLN A 96 -16.79 19.69 3.02
CA GLN A 96 -17.90 18.74 2.90
C GLN A 96 -17.68 17.71 1.79
N THR A 97 -16.69 17.89 0.91
CA THR A 97 -16.46 16.93 -0.18
C THR A 97 -16.09 15.56 0.41
N PRO A 98 -16.82 14.47 0.11
CA PRO A 98 -16.45 13.15 0.60
C PRO A 98 -15.12 12.67 0.00
N VAL A 99 -14.18 12.22 0.83
CA VAL A 99 -12.89 11.63 0.43
C VAL A 99 -12.85 10.18 0.92
N LEU A 100 -12.28 9.27 0.12
CA LEU A 100 -12.07 7.88 0.50
C LEU A 100 -11.13 7.81 1.71
N LEU A 101 -11.61 7.23 2.80
CA LEU A 101 -10.95 7.28 4.10
C LEU A 101 -9.79 6.31 4.25
N ALA A 102 -9.76 5.22 3.48
CA ALA A 102 -8.86 4.12 3.78
C ALA A 102 -9.03 3.69 5.25
N SER A 103 -7.93 3.38 5.94
CA SER A 103 -7.96 2.75 7.26
C SER A 103 -8.59 3.58 8.38
N THR A 104 -8.80 4.89 8.24
CA THR A 104 -9.54 5.68 9.25
C THR A 104 -11.04 5.31 9.30
N SER A 105 -11.54 4.56 8.31
CA SER A 105 -12.83 3.86 8.35
C SER A 105 -13.00 3.02 9.64
N LYS A 106 -11.92 2.46 10.17
CA LYS A 106 -11.94 1.60 11.37
C LYS A 106 -12.51 2.29 12.59
N ALA A 107 -12.29 3.59 12.76
CA ALA A 107 -12.81 4.35 13.91
C ALA A 107 -14.35 4.35 13.90
N LEU A 108 -14.95 4.55 12.73
CA LEU A 108 -16.41 4.50 12.55
C LEU A 108 -16.96 3.08 12.79
N THR A 109 -16.26 2.06 12.32
CA THR A 109 -16.64 0.65 12.55
C THR A 109 -16.54 0.28 14.02
N ALA A 110 -15.51 0.74 14.74
CA ALA A 110 -15.35 0.49 16.17
C ALA A 110 -16.53 1.07 16.96
N VAL A 111 -17.00 2.28 16.62
CA VAL A 111 -18.25 2.84 17.18
C VAL A 111 -19.45 1.91 16.94
N ALA A 112 -19.65 1.44 15.71
CA ALA A 112 -20.76 0.54 15.39
C ALA A 112 -20.72 -0.79 16.17
N VAL A 113 -19.53 -1.32 16.41
CA VAL A 113 -19.32 -2.53 17.23
C VAL A 113 -19.66 -2.23 18.70
N MET A 114 -19.16 -1.12 19.25
CA MET A 114 -19.42 -0.76 20.63
C MET A 114 -20.90 -0.40 20.88
N GLN A 115 -21.61 0.11 19.89
CA GLN A 115 -23.07 0.24 19.94
C GLN A 115 -23.77 -1.13 20.11
N GLN A 116 -23.23 -2.21 19.55
CA GLN A 116 -23.77 -3.55 19.77
C GLN A 116 -23.40 -4.11 21.14
N VAL A 117 -22.23 -3.73 21.67
CA VAL A 117 -21.82 -4.07 23.04
C VAL A 117 -22.74 -3.40 24.04
N ASP A 118 -23.01 -2.10 23.89
CA ASP A 118 -23.97 -1.35 24.71
C ASP A 118 -25.37 -1.96 24.65
N ALA A 119 -25.78 -2.44 23.48
CA ALA A 119 -27.07 -3.10 23.28
C ALA A 119 -27.12 -4.55 23.78
N GLY A 120 -26.01 -5.09 24.31
CA GLY A 120 -25.89 -6.48 24.77
C GLY A 120 -25.99 -7.53 23.65
N ARG A 121 -25.81 -7.12 22.38
CA ARG A 121 -25.83 -8.00 21.21
C ARG A 121 -24.46 -8.56 20.85
N LEU A 122 -23.40 -7.85 21.20
CA LEU A 122 -22.02 -8.35 21.14
C LEU A 122 -21.41 -8.29 22.54
N ASP A 123 -20.46 -9.17 22.79
CA ASP A 123 -19.58 -9.17 23.96
C ASP A 123 -18.13 -9.26 23.48
N LEU A 124 -17.26 -8.44 24.06
CA LEU A 124 -15.87 -8.30 23.66
C LEU A 124 -15.07 -9.61 23.81
N ASN A 125 -15.40 -10.46 24.77
CA ASN A 125 -14.69 -11.70 25.07
C ASN A 125 -15.31 -12.92 24.41
N THR A 126 -16.48 -12.78 23.79
CA THR A 126 -17.14 -13.89 23.09
C THR A 126 -16.48 -14.15 21.73
N PRO A 127 -16.26 -15.43 21.37
CA PRO A 127 -15.77 -15.80 20.04
C PRO A 127 -16.66 -15.30 18.90
N ALA A 128 -16.05 -14.84 17.81
CA ALA A 128 -16.75 -14.44 16.59
C ALA A 128 -17.62 -15.58 16.02
N ARG A 129 -17.19 -16.84 16.21
CA ARG A 129 -17.92 -18.04 15.77
C ARG A 129 -19.28 -18.21 16.47
N ASP A 130 -19.47 -17.66 17.65
CA ASP A 130 -20.76 -17.74 18.35
C ASP A 130 -21.84 -16.90 17.65
N TYR A 131 -21.42 -15.85 16.96
CA TYR A 131 -22.29 -15.00 16.14
C TYR A 131 -22.31 -15.44 14.66
N LEU A 132 -21.22 -16.07 14.18
CA LEU A 132 -21.05 -16.60 12.83
C LEU A 132 -20.68 -18.10 12.90
N PRO A 133 -21.65 -19.03 13.09
CA PRO A 133 -21.34 -20.45 13.38
C PRO A 133 -20.48 -21.17 12.34
N TRP A 134 -20.52 -20.69 11.09
CA TRP A 134 -19.76 -21.22 9.95
C TRP A 134 -18.35 -20.62 9.83
N PHE A 135 -18.01 -19.59 10.59
CA PHE A 135 -16.72 -18.93 10.52
C PHE A 135 -15.60 -19.87 10.94
N ARG A 136 -14.63 -20.06 10.04
CA ARG A 136 -13.43 -20.84 10.26
C ARG A 136 -12.26 -20.27 9.46
N THR A 137 -11.06 -20.63 9.85
CA THR A 137 -9.85 -20.48 9.04
C THR A 137 -9.26 -21.87 8.76
N ALA A 138 -8.06 -21.96 8.17
CA ALA A 138 -7.41 -23.25 7.91
C ALA A 138 -7.20 -24.09 9.19
N ASP A 139 -7.08 -23.43 10.36
CA ASP A 139 -7.01 -24.06 11.67
C ASP A 139 -8.27 -23.70 12.49
N GLU A 140 -9.25 -24.62 12.50
CA GLU A 140 -10.51 -24.44 13.21
C GLU A 140 -10.34 -24.22 14.72
N SER A 141 -9.29 -24.80 15.32
CA SER A 141 -9.03 -24.67 16.75
C SER A 141 -8.57 -23.27 17.13
N LYS A 142 -7.87 -22.58 16.22
CA LYS A 142 -7.52 -21.17 16.39
C LYS A 142 -8.69 -20.27 16.07
N SER A 143 -9.39 -20.46 14.95
CA SER A 143 -10.52 -19.60 14.59
C SER A 143 -11.65 -19.63 15.62
N ALA A 144 -11.86 -20.76 16.30
CA ALA A 144 -12.82 -20.87 17.41
C ALA A 144 -12.48 -20.02 18.65
N ARG A 145 -11.25 -19.50 18.76
CA ARG A 145 -10.78 -18.65 19.87
C ARG A 145 -10.68 -17.16 19.52
N ILE A 146 -10.98 -16.78 18.27
CA ILE A 146 -10.96 -15.37 17.84
C ILE A 146 -12.16 -14.66 18.47
N THR A 147 -11.93 -13.71 19.37
CA THR A 147 -12.98 -12.92 20.04
C THR A 147 -13.19 -11.57 19.35
N VAL A 148 -14.27 -10.87 19.70
CA VAL A 148 -14.52 -9.50 19.21
C VAL A 148 -13.38 -8.55 19.62
N ALA A 149 -12.84 -8.68 20.83
CA ALA A 149 -11.68 -7.90 21.30
C ALA A 149 -10.40 -8.23 20.53
N HIS A 150 -10.19 -9.49 20.13
CA HIS A 150 -9.03 -9.85 19.30
C HIS A 150 -9.08 -9.13 17.95
N LEU A 151 -10.27 -9.02 17.35
CA LEU A 151 -10.46 -8.31 16.09
C LEU A 151 -10.23 -6.79 16.26
N LEU A 152 -10.87 -6.16 17.25
CA LEU A 152 -10.75 -4.72 17.51
C LEU A 152 -9.32 -4.27 17.81
N ASN A 153 -8.49 -5.16 18.36
CA ASN A 153 -7.10 -4.86 18.74
C ASN A 153 -6.06 -5.48 17.80
N HIS A 154 -6.45 -5.98 16.63
CA HIS A 154 -5.53 -6.60 15.67
C HIS A 154 -4.67 -7.74 16.28
N THR A 155 -5.25 -8.55 17.15
CA THR A 155 -4.58 -9.71 17.78
C THR A 155 -5.18 -11.05 17.36
N ALA A 156 -6.05 -11.10 16.35
CA ALA A 156 -6.67 -12.35 15.89
C ALA A 156 -5.69 -13.28 15.14
N GLY A 157 -4.51 -12.78 14.74
CA GLY A 157 -3.47 -13.57 14.07
C GLY A 157 -3.55 -13.57 12.53
N PHE A 158 -4.37 -12.73 11.91
CA PHE A 158 -4.40 -12.58 10.44
C PHE A 158 -3.17 -11.85 9.92
N SER A 159 -2.67 -12.26 8.75
CA SER A 159 -1.58 -11.56 8.07
C SER A 159 -2.05 -10.24 7.44
N GLU A 160 -1.12 -9.32 7.24
CA GLU A 160 -1.39 -8.07 6.53
C GLU A 160 -1.64 -8.32 5.03
N ARG A 161 -0.91 -9.27 4.43
CA ARG A 161 -1.14 -9.76 3.06
C ARG A 161 -2.56 -10.23 2.79
N ASP A 162 -3.09 -11.11 3.63
CA ASP A 162 -4.46 -11.61 3.45
C ASP A 162 -5.47 -10.45 3.62
N GLY A 163 -5.16 -9.49 4.51
CA GLY A 163 -5.91 -8.25 4.65
C GLY A 163 -5.82 -7.27 3.49
N ARG A 164 -4.95 -7.52 2.49
CA ARG A 164 -4.88 -6.76 1.24
C ARG A 164 -5.43 -7.50 0.04
N ALA A 165 -5.69 -8.80 0.14
CA ALA A 165 -6.05 -9.63 -1.02
C ALA A 165 -7.29 -9.11 -1.77
N TYR A 166 -8.30 -8.62 -1.03
CA TYR A 166 -9.52 -8.09 -1.62
C TYR A 166 -9.35 -6.72 -2.30
N GLN A 167 -8.25 -5.99 -2.09
CA GLN A 167 -8.08 -4.62 -2.62
C GLN A 167 -8.06 -4.58 -4.15
N ALA A 168 -7.74 -5.70 -4.79
CA ALA A 168 -7.81 -5.86 -6.24
C ALA A 168 -9.18 -6.38 -6.74
N ALA A 169 -10.17 -6.56 -5.87
CA ALA A 169 -11.50 -7.03 -6.25
C ALA A 169 -12.42 -5.87 -6.63
N ASP A 170 -13.28 -6.10 -7.62
CA ASP A 170 -14.25 -5.11 -8.12
C ASP A 170 -15.67 -5.33 -7.55
N ASP A 171 -15.86 -6.33 -6.68
CA ASP A 171 -17.18 -6.68 -6.16
C ASP A 171 -17.71 -5.62 -5.17
N ARG A 172 -18.81 -4.98 -5.58
CA ARG A 172 -19.57 -3.99 -4.80
C ARG A 172 -20.95 -4.50 -4.41
N SER A 173 -21.22 -5.80 -4.60
CA SER A 173 -22.50 -6.40 -4.27
C SER A 173 -22.76 -6.35 -2.76
N PRO A 174 -24.04 -6.35 -2.33
CA PRO A 174 -24.39 -6.45 -0.90
C PRO A 174 -23.81 -7.69 -0.21
N GLN A 175 -23.52 -8.76 -0.96
CA GLN A 175 -23.00 -10.02 -0.46
C GLN A 175 -21.46 -10.02 -0.32
N ALA A 176 -20.76 -9.06 -0.91
CA ALA A 176 -19.29 -9.04 -0.99
C ALA A 176 -18.63 -9.16 0.40
N LEU A 177 -19.20 -8.52 1.43
CA LEU A 177 -18.67 -8.58 2.80
C LEU A 177 -18.79 -9.99 3.39
N GLU A 178 -19.96 -10.63 3.30
CA GLU A 178 -20.14 -11.98 3.82
C GLU A 178 -19.31 -13.00 3.04
N GLN A 179 -19.31 -12.90 1.70
CA GLN A 179 -18.53 -13.79 0.85
C GLN A 179 -17.03 -13.67 1.14
N GLY A 180 -16.53 -12.44 1.28
CA GLY A 180 -15.13 -12.20 1.63
C GLY A 180 -14.72 -12.83 2.97
N VAL A 181 -15.60 -12.80 3.98
CA VAL A 181 -15.34 -13.49 5.27
C VAL A 181 -15.46 -15.01 5.13
N ARG A 182 -16.35 -15.52 4.28
CA ARG A 182 -16.45 -16.96 3.97
C ARG A 182 -15.20 -17.49 3.27
N ASP A 183 -14.59 -16.68 2.40
CA ASP A 183 -13.39 -17.03 1.65
C ASP A 183 -12.16 -17.17 2.57
N LEU A 184 -12.23 -16.70 3.82
CA LEU A 184 -11.18 -16.90 4.84
C LEU A 184 -11.07 -18.35 5.35
N SER A 185 -11.92 -19.26 4.87
CA SER A 185 -11.98 -20.64 5.36
C SER A 185 -10.67 -21.43 5.20
N ASP A 186 -9.78 -20.98 4.32
CA ASP A 186 -8.45 -21.55 4.09
C ASP A 186 -7.32 -20.58 4.48
N ALA A 187 -7.63 -19.45 5.11
CA ALA A 187 -6.64 -18.48 5.57
C ALA A 187 -5.75 -19.07 6.67
N VAL A 188 -4.45 -18.81 6.61
CA VAL A 188 -3.47 -19.30 7.59
C VAL A 188 -3.14 -18.16 8.55
N LEU A 189 -3.38 -18.38 9.85
CA LEU A 189 -3.02 -17.40 10.87
C LEU A 189 -1.50 -17.41 11.13
N VAL A 190 -0.91 -16.22 11.19
CA VAL A 190 0.53 -16.03 11.46
C VAL A 190 0.89 -16.15 12.95
N ASP A 191 -0.09 -15.99 13.84
CA ASP A 191 0.06 -16.27 15.27
C ASP A 191 -1.26 -16.76 15.89
N ASP A 192 -1.19 -17.19 17.15
CA ASP A 192 -2.35 -17.56 17.94
C ASP A 192 -3.18 -16.33 18.35
N PRO A 193 -4.53 -16.42 18.33
CA PRO A 193 -5.39 -15.32 18.75
C PRO A 193 -5.07 -14.82 20.17
N GLY A 194 -4.94 -13.50 20.32
CA GLY A 194 -4.61 -12.80 21.56
C GLY A 194 -3.12 -12.68 21.85
N LYS A 195 -2.22 -13.24 21.01
CA LYS A 195 -0.79 -13.32 21.33
C LYS A 195 0.03 -12.09 20.91
N THR A 196 -0.13 -11.64 19.66
CA THR A 196 0.67 -10.53 19.10
C THR A 196 -0.20 -9.58 18.31
N PHE A 197 0.19 -8.30 18.30
CA PHE A 197 -0.37 -7.32 17.38
C PHE A 197 0.08 -7.65 15.94
N THR A 198 -0.87 -7.77 15.03
CA THR A 198 -0.63 -7.91 13.60
C THR A 198 -1.75 -7.18 12.87
N TYR A 199 -1.42 -6.00 12.34
CA TYR A 199 -2.38 -5.16 11.64
C TYR A 199 -2.90 -5.90 10.40
N SER A 200 -4.22 -6.04 10.30
CA SER A 200 -4.86 -6.67 9.16
C SER A 200 -6.29 -6.18 9.00
N ASN A 201 -6.66 -5.78 7.78
CA ASN A 201 -8.00 -5.25 7.48
C ASN A 201 -9.10 -6.29 7.72
N LEU A 202 -8.80 -7.58 7.56
CA LEU A 202 -9.75 -8.67 7.81
C LEU A 202 -10.38 -8.61 9.20
N ASN A 203 -9.62 -8.14 10.20
CA ASN A 203 -10.14 -7.98 11.54
C ASN A 203 -11.40 -7.10 11.56
N TYR A 204 -11.34 -5.96 10.87
CA TYR A 204 -12.45 -5.01 10.81
C TYR A 204 -13.53 -5.41 9.83
N ASP A 205 -13.18 -6.09 8.74
CA ASP A 205 -14.17 -6.63 7.81
C ASP A 205 -15.05 -7.69 8.51
N ILE A 206 -14.45 -8.57 9.33
CA ILE A 206 -15.20 -9.51 10.18
C ILE A 206 -16.08 -8.75 11.18
N LEU A 207 -15.58 -7.69 11.83
CA LEU A 207 -16.38 -6.86 12.75
C LEU A 207 -17.60 -6.23 12.07
N GLY A 208 -17.45 -5.73 10.83
CA GLY A 208 -18.58 -5.21 10.07
C GLY A 208 -19.61 -6.29 9.75
N LEU A 209 -19.17 -7.52 9.45
CA LEU A 209 -20.08 -8.65 9.26
C LEU A 209 -20.78 -9.05 10.56
N LEU A 210 -20.09 -9.00 11.71
CA LEU A 210 -20.70 -9.24 13.02
C LEU A 210 -21.83 -8.24 13.29
N VAL A 211 -21.61 -6.95 13.03
CA VAL A 211 -22.66 -5.91 13.12
C VAL A 211 -23.85 -6.26 12.23
N GLN A 212 -23.61 -6.63 10.97
CA GLN A 212 -24.68 -7.05 10.04
C GLN A 212 -25.44 -8.29 10.55
N SER A 213 -24.74 -9.28 11.09
CA SER A 213 -25.33 -10.53 11.58
C SER A 213 -26.23 -10.31 12.80
N VAL A 214 -25.79 -9.53 13.78
CA VAL A 214 -26.56 -9.34 15.03
C VAL A 214 -27.68 -8.31 14.91
N THR A 215 -27.65 -7.46 13.89
CA THR A 215 -28.70 -6.45 13.64
C THR A 215 -29.70 -6.87 12.57
N GLY A 216 -29.28 -7.72 11.62
CA GLY A 216 -30.07 -8.06 10.43
C GLY A 216 -30.08 -6.97 9.36
N GLU A 217 -29.34 -5.88 9.56
CA GLU A 217 -29.19 -4.78 8.59
C GLU A 217 -27.89 -4.91 7.82
N SER A 218 -27.84 -4.46 6.56
CA SER A 218 -26.57 -4.38 5.86
C SER A 218 -25.64 -3.38 6.56
N PHE A 219 -24.33 -3.64 6.55
CA PHE A 219 -23.36 -2.76 7.22
C PHE A 219 -23.51 -1.30 6.78
N ALA A 220 -23.66 -1.04 5.48
CA ALA A 220 -23.82 0.32 4.98
C ALA A 220 -25.11 1.00 5.46
N GLN A 221 -26.20 0.25 5.59
CA GLN A 221 -27.45 0.77 6.12
C GLN A 221 -27.35 1.07 7.62
N TYR A 222 -26.72 0.17 8.37
CA TYR A 222 -26.47 0.35 9.81
C TYR A 222 -25.66 1.62 10.07
N MET A 223 -24.54 1.79 9.36
CA MET A 223 -23.69 2.98 9.46
C MET A 223 -24.49 4.27 9.20
N LYS A 224 -25.33 4.28 8.15
CA LYS A 224 -26.17 5.44 7.83
C LYS A 224 -27.14 5.78 8.96
N LEU A 225 -27.86 4.79 9.49
CA LEU A 225 -28.95 5.01 10.44
C LEU A 225 -28.48 5.29 11.86
N TYR A 226 -27.43 4.61 12.33
CA TYR A 226 -27.06 4.59 13.75
C TYR A 226 -25.72 5.27 14.05
N VAL A 227 -24.88 5.51 13.04
CA VAL A 227 -23.61 6.25 13.21
C VAL A 227 -23.71 7.62 12.56
N TYR A 228 -23.90 7.68 11.24
CA TYR A 228 -23.83 8.93 10.50
C TYR A 228 -25.00 9.88 10.82
N THR A 229 -26.24 9.40 10.77
CA THR A 229 -27.42 10.26 11.04
C THR A 229 -27.40 10.85 12.46
N PRO A 230 -27.13 10.07 13.53
CA PRO A 230 -27.03 10.61 14.89
C PRO A 230 -25.88 11.60 15.10
N LEU A 231 -24.75 11.40 14.40
CA LEU A 231 -23.61 12.32 14.38
C LEU A 231 -23.79 13.48 13.38
N GLN A 232 -24.93 13.55 12.66
CA GLN A 232 -25.19 14.53 11.61
C GLN A 232 -24.17 14.52 10.45
N MET A 233 -23.57 13.35 10.16
CA MET A 233 -22.55 13.17 9.13
C MET A 233 -23.18 12.93 7.74
N ALA A 234 -23.66 13.99 7.09
CA ALA A 234 -24.43 13.89 5.84
C ALA A 234 -23.59 13.49 4.61
N ASP A 235 -22.29 13.78 4.64
CA ASP A 235 -21.32 13.55 3.56
C ASP A 235 -20.50 12.26 3.80
N SER A 236 -21.03 11.36 4.63
CA SER A 236 -20.39 10.10 5.01
C SER A 236 -21.13 8.89 4.46
N HIS A 237 -20.37 7.99 3.83
CA HIS A 237 -20.93 6.92 3.02
C HIS A 237 -20.09 5.64 3.12
N ALA A 238 -20.73 4.52 3.44
CA ALA A 238 -20.12 3.19 3.39
C ALA A 238 -20.27 2.50 2.02
N SER A 239 -20.82 3.19 1.02
CA SER A 239 -21.00 2.71 -0.35
C SER A 239 -20.30 3.65 -1.32
N ALA A 240 -19.40 3.12 -2.14
CA ALA A 240 -18.67 3.87 -3.16
C ALA A 240 -19.61 4.49 -4.22
N ASP A 241 -20.65 3.75 -4.63
CA ASP A 241 -21.61 4.23 -5.64
C ASP A 241 -22.44 5.40 -5.09
N TYR A 242 -22.86 5.31 -3.83
CA TYR A 242 -23.57 6.42 -3.17
C TYR A 242 -22.64 7.62 -2.96
N ALA A 243 -21.37 7.40 -2.60
CA ALA A 243 -20.38 8.46 -2.49
C ALA A 243 -20.15 9.18 -3.83
N ALA A 244 -20.02 8.43 -4.92
CA ALA A 244 -19.90 8.98 -6.26
C ALA A 244 -21.13 9.81 -6.66
N ALA A 245 -22.34 9.33 -6.35
CA ALA A 245 -23.59 10.06 -6.59
C ALA A 245 -23.68 11.37 -5.78
N ASN A 246 -23.02 11.44 -4.62
CA ASN A 246 -22.91 12.63 -3.77
C ASN A 246 -21.60 13.40 -4.00
N ARG A 247 -21.02 13.28 -5.20
CA ARG A 247 -19.87 14.08 -5.65
C ARG A 247 -18.63 13.92 -4.77
N ALA A 248 -18.34 12.71 -4.30
CA ALA A 248 -17.05 12.38 -3.71
C ALA A 248 -15.87 12.88 -4.57
N ALA A 249 -14.76 13.21 -3.91
CA ALA A 249 -13.52 13.58 -4.60
C ALA A 249 -13.02 12.42 -5.44
N GLN A 250 -12.50 12.74 -6.63
CA GLN A 250 -11.69 11.82 -7.41
C GLN A 250 -10.34 11.69 -6.70
N GLY A 251 -9.90 10.45 -6.45
CA GLY A 251 -8.55 10.19 -5.94
C GLY A 251 -7.50 10.30 -7.05
N TYR A 252 -6.25 10.54 -6.68
CA TYR A 252 -5.13 10.68 -7.60
C TYR A 252 -3.92 9.83 -7.18
N TYR A 253 -3.30 9.19 -8.16
CA TYR A 253 -2.00 8.54 -8.05
C TYR A 253 -0.87 9.48 -8.40
N GLN A 254 0.28 9.35 -7.75
CA GLN A 254 1.51 9.94 -8.26
C GLN A 254 2.25 8.95 -9.17
N TRP A 255 2.21 9.18 -10.48
CA TRP A 255 2.99 8.44 -11.47
C TRP A 255 4.43 8.95 -11.52
N PHE A 256 5.37 8.02 -11.66
CA PHE A 256 6.81 8.29 -11.82
C PHE A 256 7.34 9.22 -10.72
N SER A 257 6.79 9.10 -9.51
CA SER A 257 7.13 9.90 -8.34
C SER A 257 6.98 11.42 -8.53
N SER A 258 6.22 11.88 -9.53
CA SER A 258 6.18 13.31 -9.88
C SER A 258 4.85 13.82 -10.48
N VAL A 259 4.07 12.98 -11.17
CA VAL A 259 2.88 13.43 -11.92
C VAL A 259 1.61 12.89 -11.31
N TRP A 260 0.73 13.76 -10.85
CA TRP A 260 -0.59 13.37 -10.34
C TRP A 260 -1.54 13.00 -11.47
N HIS A 261 -2.09 11.79 -11.40
CA HIS A 261 -2.97 11.23 -12.41
C HIS A 261 -4.28 10.78 -11.77
N PRO A 262 -5.45 11.12 -12.36
CA PRO A 262 -6.73 10.64 -11.86
C PRO A 262 -6.75 9.11 -11.74
N ALA A 263 -7.18 8.63 -10.59
CA ALA A 263 -7.24 7.23 -10.25
C ALA A 263 -8.58 6.60 -10.66
N ASP A 264 -8.52 5.43 -11.28
CA ASP A 264 -9.65 4.50 -11.36
C ASP A 264 -9.30 3.28 -10.53
N MET A 265 -9.81 3.22 -9.30
CA MET A 265 -9.51 2.16 -8.36
C MET A 265 -10.69 1.29 -8.00
N PRO A 266 -10.42 0.01 -7.73
CA PRO A 266 -11.38 -0.82 -7.05
C PRO A 266 -11.64 -0.27 -5.65
N VAL A 267 -12.93 -0.24 -5.32
CA VAL A 267 -13.44 0.15 -4.01
C VAL A 267 -14.45 -0.93 -3.62
N PRO A 268 -13.97 -2.14 -3.28
CA PRO A 268 -14.82 -3.28 -3.01
C PRO A 268 -15.65 -3.05 -1.74
N ALA A 269 -16.89 -3.56 -1.75
CA ALA A 269 -17.80 -3.40 -0.61
C ALA A 269 -17.37 -4.24 0.61
N MET A 270 -16.61 -5.32 0.41
CA MET A 270 -15.98 -6.08 1.49
C MET A 270 -15.13 -5.20 2.40
N GLY A 271 -14.40 -4.24 1.82
CA GLY A 271 -13.50 -3.39 2.57
C GLY A 271 -14.19 -2.24 3.30
N ALA A 272 -15.51 -2.09 3.23
CA ALA A 272 -16.19 -0.92 3.81
C ALA A 272 -15.90 -0.79 5.32
N PRO A 273 -15.95 -1.84 6.14
CA PRO A 273 -15.66 -1.72 7.57
C PRO A 273 -14.21 -1.31 7.89
N SER A 274 -13.25 -1.68 7.04
CA SER A 274 -11.84 -1.48 7.33
C SER A 274 -11.20 -0.31 6.57
N SER A 275 -11.71 0.04 5.39
CA SER A 275 -10.95 0.81 4.39
C SER A 275 -11.79 1.67 3.43
N THR A 276 -12.93 1.20 2.94
CA THR A 276 -13.56 1.77 1.72
C THR A 276 -14.72 2.74 1.96
N MET A 277 -14.85 3.28 3.18
CA MET A 277 -15.82 4.35 3.45
C MET A 277 -15.32 5.70 2.95
N TYR A 278 -16.26 6.61 2.73
CA TYR A 278 -16.02 8.00 2.40
C TYR A 278 -16.57 8.89 3.50
N SER A 279 -15.90 10.01 3.78
CA SER A 279 -16.40 11.06 4.67
C SER A 279 -15.72 12.39 4.34
N SER A 280 -16.17 13.46 4.98
CA SER A 280 -15.61 14.81 4.85
C SER A 280 -14.90 15.23 6.13
N ALA A 281 -14.04 16.25 6.07
CA ALA A 281 -13.36 16.74 7.26
C ALA A 281 -14.35 17.30 8.29
N GLU A 282 -15.43 17.97 7.82
CA GLU A 282 -16.49 18.44 8.70
C GLU A 282 -17.20 17.27 9.40
N ASP A 283 -17.56 16.22 8.67
CA ASP A 283 -18.24 15.06 9.24
C ASP A 283 -17.36 14.33 10.26
N LEU A 284 -16.10 14.04 9.93
CA LEU A 284 -15.18 13.36 10.84
C LEU A 284 -14.88 14.20 12.09
N SER A 285 -14.96 15.53 12.01
CA SER A 285 -14.86 16.38 13.21
C SER A 285 -15.95 16.05 14.24
N ARG A 286 -17.14 15.65 13.79
CA ARG A 286 -18.27 15.28 14.67
C ARG A 286 -18.02 13.94 15.37
N LEU A 287 -17.34 13.00 14.70
CA LEU A 287 -16.83 11.78 15.33
C LEU A 287 -15.81 12.14 16.43
N LEU A 288 -14.82 12.99 16.14
CA LEU A 288 -13.81 13.38 17.13
C LEU A 288 -14.44 14.10 18.33
N ILE A 289 -15.42 14.99 18.11
CA ILE A 289 -16.17 15.64 19.19
C ILE A 289 -16.86 14.58 20.06
N ALA A 290 -17.48 13.57 19.46
CA ALA A 290 -18.18 12.52 20.19
C ALA A 290 -17.21 11.71 21.08
N GLU A 291 -16.08 11.28 20.53
CA GLU A 291 -15.02 10.56 21.26
C GLU A 291 -14.45 11.40 22.42
N LEU A 292 -14.10 12.67 22.17
CA LEU A 292 -13.58 13.61 23.18
C LEU A 292 -14.62 14.03 24.24
N SER A 293 -15.90 13.79 23.97
CA SER A 293 -17.02 14.13 24.86
C SER A 293 -17.67 12.89 25.48
N GLY A 294 -16.93 11.77 25.56
CA GLY A 294 -17.38 10.56 26.26
C GLY A 294 -18.54 9.86 25.55
N GLY A 295 -18.52 9.83 24.22
CA GLY A 295 -19.52 9.16 23.39
C GLY A 295 -20.75 10.00 23.09
N GLN A 296 -20.71 11.32 23.30
CA GLN A 296 -21.87 12.22 23.12
C GLN A 296 -21.63 13.26 22.04
N TYR A 297 -22.64 13.48 21.20
CA TYR A 297 -22.65 14.56 20.21
C TYR A 297 -23.99 15.28 20.23
N ALA A 298 -23.97 16.61 20.30
CA ALA A 298 -25.18 17.46 20.30
C ALA A 298 -26.27 17.01 21.31
N GLY A 299 -25.85 16.59 22.50
CA GLY A 299 -26.76 16.11 23.57
C GLY A 299 -27.33 14.70 23.36
N ARG A 300 -26.86 13.96 22.34
CA ARG A 300 -27.23 12.58 22.08
C ARG A 300 -26.07 11.63 22.39
N ALA A 301 -26.36 10.56 23.12
CA ALA A 301 -25.43 9.45 23.29
C ALA A 301 -25.33 8.65 21.98
N ILE A 302 -24.10 8.52 21.48
CA ILE A 302 -23.73 7.71 20.31
C ILE A 302 -23.32 6.31 20.77
N VAL A 303 -22.53 6.25 21.85
CA VAL A 303 -22.17 5.08 22.65
C VAL A 303 -22.24 5.45 24.13
N SER A 304 -22.24 4.47 25.01
CA SER A 304 -22.12 4.69 26.46
C SER A 304 -20.77 5.34 26.82
N PRO A 305 -20.69 6.07 27.95
CA PRO A 305 -19.42 6.59 28.45
C PRO A 305 -18.37 5.49 28.68
N GLU A 306 -18.79 4.31 29.11
CA GLU A 306 -17.92 3.14 29.29
C GLU A 306 -17.35 2.66 27.95
N SER A 307 -18.19 2.59 26.92
CA SER A 307 -17.78 2.22 25.56
C SER A 307 -16.86 3.26 24.92
N ALA A 308 -17.14 4.56 25.10
CA ALA A 308 -16.26 5.63 24.65
C ALA A 308 -14.87 5.55 25.33
N ALA A 309 -14.85 5.33 26.64
CA ALA A 309 -13.59 5.14 27.36
C ALA A 309 -12.84 3.88 26.90
N ALA A 310 -13.54 2.81 26.56
CA ALA A 310 -12.94 1.59 26.03
C ALA A 310 -12.32 1.78 24.64
N LEU A 311 -12.97 2.53 23.74
CA LEU A 311 -12.45 2.84 22.40
C LEU A 311 -11.08 3.52 22.45
N LEU A 312 -10.90 4.42 23.41
CA LEU A 312 -9.70 5.25 23.54
C LEU A 312 -8.62 4.65 24.45
N LYS A 313 -8.90 3.50 25.10
CA LYS A 313 -7.96 2.86 26.02
C LYS A 313 -7.00 1.94 25.26
N PRO A 314 -5.68 2.20 25.26
CA PRO A 314 -4.73 1.29 24.65
C PRO A 314 -4.67 -0.01 25.44
N THR A 315 -4.75 -1.15 24.76
CA THR A 315 -4.75 -2.48 25.42
C THR A 315 -3.68 -3.43 24.89
N VAL A 316 -3.09 -3.13 23.74
CA VAL A 316 -2.09 -3.99 23.09
C VAL A 316 -0.87 -3.16 22.70
N ASN A 317 0.34 -3.63 23.03
CA ASN A 317 1.56 -2.99 22.57
C ASN A 317 1.79 -3.30 21.08
N VAL A 318 2.11 -2.27 20.31
CA VAL A 318 2.48 -2.39 18.89
C VAL A 318 4.00 -2.51 18.79
N ASP A 319 4.72 -1.64 19.48
CA ASP A 319 6.17 -1.65 19.61
C ASP A 319 6.61 -1.12 20.99
N GLN A 320 7.87 -0.73 21.13
CA GLN A 320 8.43 -0.20 22.39
C GLN A 320 7.82 1.14 22.82
N PHE A 321 7.32 1.94 21.87
CA PHE A 321 6.90 3.33 22.05
C PHE A 321 5.41 3.54 21.76
N SER A 322 4.76 2.59 21.08
CA SER A 322 3.36 2.69 20.67
C SER A 322 2.52 1.49 21.11
N SER A 323 1.25 1.77 21.31
CA SER A 323 0.21 0.78 21.63
C SER A 323 -0.99 0.98 20.70
N TYR A 324 -1.96 0.08 20.77
CA TYR A 324 -3.20 0.14 20.00
C TYR A 324 -4.40 0.14 20.95
N ALA A 325 -5.30 1.08 20.73
CA ALA A 325 -6.67 1.09 21.21
C ALA A 325 -7.60 0.78 20.02
N MET A 326 -8.89 0.58 20.26
CA MET A 326 -9.83 0.10 19.24
C MET A 326 -9.97 1.13 18.10
N ALA A 327 -9.19 0.95 17.03
CA ALA A 327 -9.01 1.85 15.88
C ALA A 327 -8.08 3.06 16.09
N TRP A 328 -7.20 3.04 17.11
CA TRP A 328 -6.28 4.15 17.37
C TRP A 328 -4.89 3.66 17.76
N PHE A 329 -3.86 4.10 17.05
CA PHE A 329 -2.48 4.02 17.54
C PHE A 329 -2.28 5.03 18.65
N ALA A 330 -1.65 4.61 19.72
CA ALA A 330 -1.47 5.36 20.94
C ALA A 330 0.02 5.56 21.20
N ARG A 331 0.47 6.81 21.27
CA ARG A 331 1.88 7.15 21.45
C ARG A 331 2.07 8.48 22.19
N PRO A 332 3.27 8.76 22.73
CA PRO A 332 3.60 10.08 23.25
C PRO A 332 3.52 11.18 22.15
N LEU A 333 3.10 12.40 22.53
CA LEU A 333 3.09 13.61 21.69
C LEU A 333 4.51 14.15 21.47
N TRP A 334 5.35 13.41 20.74
CA TRP A 334 6.73 13.81 20.45
C TRP A 334 6.83 15.09 19.60
N GLU A 335 5.73 15.54 19.00
CA GLU A 335 5.61 16.83 18.32
C GLU A 335 5.94 18.01 19.25
N ASN A 336 5.75 17.84 20.57
CA ASN A 336 6.12 18.85 21.56
C ASN A 336 7.62 18.94 21.84
N LEU A 337 8.39 17.93 21.44
CA LEU A 337 9.84 17.90 21.63
C LEU A 337 10.54 18.79 20.60
N ASP A 338 11.67 19.36 21.04
CA ASP A 338 12.65 19.97 20.14
C ASP A 338 13.36 18.84 19.36
N PRO A 339 13.32 18.85 18.01
CA PRO A 339 14.04 17.87 17.19
C PRO A 339 15.55 17.84 17.45
N ALA A 340 16.14 18.96 17.89
CA ALA A 340 17.55 19.04 18.26
C ALA A 340 17.82 18.60 19.71
N GLY A 341 16.77 18.27 20.48
CA GLY A 341 16.84 17.89 21.88
C GLY A 341 17.21 16.41 22.10
N PRO A 342 17.41 16.01 23.38
CA PRO A 342 17.68 14.62 23.73
C PRO A 342 16.52 13.67 23.38
N LYS A 343 16.85 12.51 22.80
CA LYS A 343 15.86 11.56 22.25
C LYS A 343 15.15 10.70 23.31
N ASP A 344 15.49 10.84 24.58
CA ASP A 344 14.95 10.08 25.71
C ASP A 344 13.87 10.86 26.51
N GLN A 345 13.49 12.05 26.06
CA GLN A 345 12.53 12.93 26.75
C GLN A 345 11.05 12.65 26.44
N TRP A 346 10.73 11.47 25.88
CA TRP A 346 9.34 11.12 25.55
C TRP A 346 8.51 10.66 26.76
N TYR A 347 9.15 10.36 27.89
CA TYR A 347 8.45 10.02 29.13
C TYR A 347 7.67 11.21 29.69
N GLY A 348 6.37 11.00 29.95
CA GLY A 348 5.50 12.02 30.55
C GLY A 348 4.87 13.02 29.58
N LEU A 349 5.12 12.87 28.26
CA LEU A 349 4.39 13.65 27.26
C LEU A 349 2.90 13.24 27.22
N PRO A 350 2.01 14.16 26.82
CA PRO A 350 0.61 13.84 26.58
C PRO A 350 0.44 12.65 25.61
N LEU A 351 -0.63 11.89 25.79
CA LEU A 351 -1.01 10.81 24.90
C LEU A 351 -1.64 11.36 23.62
N VAL A 352 -1.15 10.90 22.47
CA VAL A 352 -1.80 11.05 21.16
C VAL A 352 -2.47 9.74 20.81
N LEU A 353 -3.72 9.82 20.39
CA LEU A 353 -4.45 8.74 19.71
C LEU A 353 -4.58 9.14 18.25
N GLU A 354 -3.98 8.39 17.33
CA GLU A 354 -4.00 8.70 15.92
C GLU A 354 -4.27 7.47 15.05
N HIS A 355 -4.80 7.71 13.85
CA HIS A 355 -4.89 6.69 12.83
C HIS A 355 -4.66 7.32 11.47
N THR A 356 -3.75 6.72 10.70
CA THR A 356 -3.53 7.08 9.30
C THR A 356 -4.34 6.15 8.41
N GLY A 357 -4.79 6.68 7.28
CA GLY A 357 -5.38 5.94 6.20
C GLY A 357 -4.61 6.22 4.93
N SER A 358 -4.15 5.17 4.27
CA SER A 358 -3.64 5.25 2.91
C SER A 358 -4.41 4.28 2.05
N TRP A 359 -5.13 4.83 1.08
CA TRP A 359 -5.47 4.11 -0.14
C TRP A 359 -4.53 4.61 -1.21
N SER A 360 -4.29 3.83 -2.26
CA SER A 360 -3.22 4.19 -3.18
C SER A 360 -3.51 5.48 -3.98
N ASN A 361 -4.71 6.06 -3.85
CA ASN A 361 -5.11 7.34 -4.44
C ASN A 361 -5.62 8.41 -3.46
N THR A 362 -5.68 8.14 -2.15
CA THR A 362 -6.13 9.08 -1.10
C THR A 362 -5.41 8.85 0.22
N GLN A 363 -5.28 9.91 1.01
CA GLN A 363 -4.73 9.85 2.36
C GLN A 363 -5.70 10.48 3.35
N SER A 364 -5.72 9.92 4.55
CA SER A 364 -6.47 10.46 5.67
C SER A 364 -5.65 10.35 6.95
N PHE A 365 -5.87 11.30 7.84
CA PHE A 365 -5.25 11.32 9.15
C PHE A 365 -6.26 11.84 10.15
N LEU A 366 -6.48 11.05 11.21
CA LEU A 366 -7.24 11.43 12.37
C LEU A 366 -6.31 11.41 13.57
N ALA A 367 -6.33 12.45 14.38
CA ALA A 367 -5.60 12.48 15.64
C ALA A 367 -6.41 13.15 16.74
N MET A 368 -6.18 12.71 17.98
CA MET A 368 -6.72 13.30 19.19
C MET A 368 -5.61 13.39 20.25
N VAL A 369 -5.65 14.45 21.04
CA VAL A 369 -4.90 14.58 22.29
C VAL A 369 -5.94 14.70 23.41
N PRO A 370 -6.45 13.58 23.95
CA PRO A 370 -7.61 13.61 24.87
C PRO A 370 -7.39 14.47 26.11
N GLY A 371 -6.16 14.48 26.65
CA GLY A 371 -5.80 15.31 27.80
C GLY A 371 -5.86 16.82 27.55
N GLU A 372 -5.77 17.22 26.28
CA GLU A 372 -5.89 18.62 25.83
C GLU A 372 -7.25 18.89 25.16
N ARG A 373 -8.10 17.86 25.05
CA ARG A 373 -9.36 17.88 24.31
C ARG A 373 -9.21 18.39 22.86
N LEU A 374 -8.06 18.13 22.23
CA LEU A 374 -7.79 18.50 20.84
C LEU A 374 -8.08 17.34 19.90
N GLY A 375 -8.68 17.61 18.75
CA GLY A 375 -8.87 16.67 17.65
C GLY A 375 -8.50 17.28 16.30
N VAL A 376 -7.95 16.49 15.38
CA VAL A 376 -7.50 16.93 14.06
C VAL A 376 -7.94 15.92 13.01
N VAL A 377 -8.47 16.43 11.91
CA VAL A 377 -8.76 15.67 10.69
C VAL A 377 -7.99 16.30 9.53
N LEU A 378 -7.25 15.49 8.79
CA LEU A 378 -6.61 15.90 7.54
C LEU A 378 -6.96 14.88 6.45
N LEU A 379 -7.58 15.33 5.35
CA LEU A 379 -7.95 14.47 4.22
C LEU A 379 -7.30 15.00 2.94
N VAL A 380 -6.74 14.11 2.14
CA VAL A 380 -6.07 14.43 0.86
C VAL A 380 -6.61 13.50 -0.22
N ASN A 381 -7.09 14.06 -1.34
CA ASN A 381 -7.52 13.26 -2.49
C ASN A 381 -6.35 12.87 -3.41
N GLY A 382 -5.20 12.55 -2.81
CA GLY A 382 -4.01 12.07 -3.50
C GLY A 382 -3.20 11.21 -2.56
N ALA A 383 -2.58 10.16 -3.10
CA ALA A 383 -1.56 9.41 -2.38
C ALA A 383 -0.38 9.06 -3.28
N SER A 384 0.80 8.97 -2.66
CA SER A 384 2.01 8.48 -3.30
C SER A 384 2.65 7.42 -2.43
N GLN A 385 2.78 6.22 -2.99
CA GLN A 385 3.53 5.14 -2.34
C GLN A 385 5.03 5.45 -2.33
N SER A 386 5.52 6.24 -3.28
CA SER A 386 6.94 6.58 -3.41
C SER A 386 7.41 7.70 -2.47
N THR A 387 6.48 8.40 -1.81
CA THR A 387 6.77 9.56 -0.94
C THR A 387 5.83 9.60 0.29
N ALA A 388 5.45 8.43 0.81
CA ALA A 388 4.52 8.30 1.94
C ALA A 388 5.01 9.00 3.24
N SER A 389 6.32 9.14 3.42
CA SER A 389 6.94 9.84 4.54
C SER A 389 6.67 11.33 4.51
N LEU A 390 6.48 11.92 3.31
CA LEU A 390 6.16 13.33 3.16
C LEU A 390 4.73 13.62 3.66
N ALA A 391 3.79 12.71 3.39
CA ALA A 391 2.44 12.79 3.96
C ALA A 391 2.46 12.66 5.48
N ARG A 392 3.21 11.70 6.03
CA ARG A 392 3.38 11.56 7.49
C ARG A 392 4.03 12.79 8.12
N ALA A 393 4.98 13.42 7.43
CA ALA A 393 5.60 14.65 7.90
C ALA A 393 4.58 15.80 7.92
N MET A 394 3.70 15.88 6.90
CA MET A 394 2.60 16.84 6.88
C MET A 394 1.63 16.64 8.05
N ASP A 395 1.22 15.39 8.33
CA ASP A 395 0.37 15.03 9.47
C ASP A 395 0.99 15.51 10.80
N SER A 396 2.25 15.14 11.03
CA SER A 396 2.99 15.50 12.25
C SER A 396 3.23 17.00 12.36
N ASN A 397 3.53 17.70 11.27
CA ASN A 397 3.75 19.13 11.27
C ASN A 397 2.48 19.94 11.53
N VAL A 398 1.32 19.49 11.06
CA VAL A 398 0.04 20.11 11.46
C VAL A 398 -0.15 20.00 12.97
N LEU A 399 0.10 18.84 13.57
CA LEU A 399 0.07 18.70 15.03
C LEU A 399 1.10 19.62 15.72
N ARG A 400 2.33 19.72 15.21
CA ARG A 400 3.36 20.64 15.76
C ARG A 400 2.89 22.09 15.76
N ILE A 401 2.37 22.57 14.63
CA ILE A 401 1.88 23.93 14.46
C ILE A 401 0.74 24.22 15.43
N LEU A 402 -0.19 23.27 15.59
CA LEU A 402 -1.31 23.42 16.52
C LEU A 402 -0.85 23.49 17.99
N HIS A 403 0.31 22.94 18.33
CA HIS A 403 0.95 23.10 19.65
C HIS A 403 1.95 24.28 19.71
N GLY A 404 1.88 25.21 18.74
CA GLY A 404 2.71 26.42 18.71
C GLY A 404 4.18 26.17 18.37
N LYS A 405 4.51 25.01 17.80
CA LYS A 405 5.86 24.63 17.38
C LYS A 405 6.02 24.86 15.88
N ALA A 406 7.22 25.26 15.47
CA ALA A 406 7.55 25.34 14.05
C ALA A 406 7.53 23.94 13.39
N PRO A 407 7.10 23.86 12.12
CA PRO A 407 7.22 22.63 11.35
C PRO A 407 8.69 22.26 11.16
N VAL A 408 8.95 20.97 10.97
CA VAL A 408 10.27 20.42 10.68
C VAL A 408 10.35 19.99 9.21
N PRO A 409 11.52 20.08 8.58
CA PRO A 409 11.71 19.58 7.22
C PRO A 409 11.30 18.12 7.10
N ALA A 410 10.56 17.80 6.05
CA ALA A 410 10.19 16.42 5.75
C ALA A 410 11.42 15.67 5.21
N GLU A 411 11.64 14.45 5.70
CA GLU A 411 12.68 13.56 5.19
C GLU A 411 12.03 12.44 4.38
N VAL A 412 12.56 12.19 3.17
CA VAL A 412 12.23 10.99 2.41
C VAL A 412 12.83 9.80 3.14
N ARG A 413 11.99 8.84 3.54
CA ARG A 413 12.41 7.65 4.31
C ARG A 413 12.10 6.35 3.59
N GLU A 414 11.53 6.43 2.40
CA GLU A 414 11.24 5.30 1.55
C GLU A 414 12.53 4.59 1.13
N GLU A 415 12.46 3.26 1.12
CA GLU A 415 13.51 2.44 0.53
C GLU A 415 13.58 2.68 -0.99
N PRO A 416 14.75 2.57 -1.63
CA PRO A 416 14.91 2.86 -3.06
C PRO A 416 13.97 2.06 -3.97
N LEU A 417 13.60 0.83 -3.58
CA LEU A 417 12.66 0.02 -4.36
C LEU A 417 11.23 0.55 -4.30
N GLN A 418 10.81 1.10 -3.16
CA GLN A 418 9.51 1.73 -3.01
C GLN A 418 9.46 3.05 -3.78
N GLN A 419 10.54 3.85 -3.70
CA GLN A 419 10.63 5.14 -4.37
C GLN A 419 10.76 5.00 -5.90
N TYR A 420 11.63 4.10 -6.36
CA TYR A 420 12.01 3.96 -7.77
C TYR A 420 11.55 2.63 -8.40
N GLY A 421 10.52 2.00 -7.83
CA GLY A 421 9.99 0.72 -8.32
C GLY A 421 9.62 0.74 -9.80
N TRP A 422 9.06 1.86 -10.28
CA TRP A 422 8.75 2.06 -11.70
C TRP A 422 10.01 2.04 -12.58
N ALA A 423 11.11 2.62 -12.11
CA ALA A 423 12.37 2.66 -12.85
C ALA A 423 13.03 1.29 -12.88
N VAL A 424 12.99 0.54 -11.77
CA VAL A 424 13.44 -0.86 -11.71
C VAL A 424 12.65 -1.72 -12.71
N ALA A 425 11.32 -1.57 -12.74
CA ALA A 425 10.46 -2.28 -13.67
C ALA A 425 10.75 -1.89 -15.14
N LEU A 426 10.97 -0.61 -15.43
CA LEU A 426 11.37 -0.13 -16.76
C LEU A 426 12.72 -0.71 -17.19
N LEU A 427 13.73 -0.73 -16.30
CA LEU A 427 15.04 -1.30 -16.59
C LEU A 427 14.95 -2.80 -16.87
N ALA A 428 14.12 -3.53 -16.13
CA ALA A 428 13.85 -4.94 -16.40
C ALA A 428 13.26 -5.14 -17.81
N LEU A 429 12.26 -4.34 -18.19
CA LEU A 429 11.67 -4.39 -19.53
C LEU A 429 12.70 -4.06 -20.62
N LEU A 430 13.50 -3.00 -20.44
CA LEU A 430 14.53 -2.61 -21.40
C LEU A 430 15.61 -3.69 -21.55
N ALA A 431 16.02 -4.32 -20.44
CA ALA A 431 16.98 -5.42 -20.46
C ALA A 431 16.44 -6.59 -21.29
N GLU A 432 15.16 -6.93 -21.16
CA GLU A 432 14.51 -7.96 -21.97
C GLU A 432 14.43 -7.59 -23.46
N LEU A 433 14.07 -6.34 -23.79
CA LEU A 433 14.02 -5.88 -25.17
C LEU A 433 15.41 -5.90 -25.84
N VAL A 434 16.46 -5.53 -25.09
CA VAL A 434 17.85 -5.62 -25.56
C VAL A 434 18.29 -7.07 -25.74
N SER A 435 17.94 -7.95 -24.78
CA SER A 435 18.17 -9.40 -24.85
C SER A 435 17.52 -10.00 -26.09
N LEU A 436 16.23 -9.72 -26.31
CA LEU A 436 15.44 -10.10 -27.48
C LEU A 436 16.12 -9.65 -28.78
N GLY A 437 16.52 -8.38 -28.87
CA GLY A 437 17.17 -7.83 -30.06
C GLY A 437 18.55 -8.45 -30.33
N PHE A 438 19.36 -8.69 -29.29
CA PHE A 438 20.68 -9.31 -29.43
C PHE A 438 20.58 -10.76 -29.89
N VAL A 439 19.75 -11.54 -29.21
CA VAL A 439 19.51 -12.95 -29.51
C VAL A 439 18.86 -13.09 -30.88
N GLY A 440 17.84 -12.29 -31.20
CA GLY A 440 17.18 -12.29 -32.51
C GLY A 440 18.15 -12.01 -33.66
N ARG A 441 19.06 -11.04 -33.51
CA ARG A 441 20.12 -10.79 -34.50
C ARG A 441 21.10 -11.95 -34.61
N ALA A 442 21.49 -12.56 -33.49
CA ALA A 442 22.40 -13.73 -33.50
C ALA A 442 21.76 -14.92 -34.22
N LEU A 443 20.51 -15.25 -33.90
CA LEU A 443 19.73 -16.32 -34.51
C LEU A 443 19.51 -16.09 -36.01
N ASN A 444 19.10 -14.87 -36.41
CA ASN A 444 18.93 -14.52 -37.83
C ASN A 444 20.25 -14.64 -38.62
N ARG A 445 21.36 -14.17 -38.05
CA ARG A 445 22.68 -14.30 -38.68
C ARG A 445 23.08 -15.76 -38.86
N TRP A 446 22.81 -16.60 -37.87
CA TRP A 446 23.11 -18.03 -37.94
C TRP A 446 22.25 -18.75 -38.97
N GLY A 447 20.94 -18.47 -38.99
CA GLY A 447 20.00 -19.00 -39.98
C GLY A 447 20.41 -18.67 -41.41
N ARG A 448 20.86 -17.43 -41.68
CA ARG A 448 21.32 -17.00 -43.01
C ARG A 448 22.69 -17.55 -43.40
N SER A 449 23.57 -17.83 -42.44
CA SER A 449 24.95 -18.23 -42.73
C SER A 449 25.09 -19.64 -43.28
N GLY A 450 24.10 -20.52 -43.07
CA GLY A 450 24.13 -21.93 -43.44
C GLY A 450 25.25 -22.77 -42.77
N ARG A 451 26.08 -22.15 -41.91
CA ARG A 451 27.25 -22.76 -41.29
C ARG A 451 26.93 -23.31 -39.90
N PRO A 452 27.50 -24.46 -39.52
CA PRO A 452 27.35 -24.99 -38.16
C PRO A 452 27.90 -23.99 -37.13
N VAL A 453 27.09 -23.69 -36.12
CA VAL A 453 27.45 -22.75 -35.06
C VAL A 453 28.11 -23.51 -33.91
N PRO A 454 29.27 -23.05 -33.39
CA PRO A 454 29.90 -23.70 -32.25
C PRO A 454 28.95 -23.76 -31.04
N GLY A 455 28.81 -24.94 -30.43
CA GLY A 455 27.91 -25.15 -29.28
C GLY A 455 28.10 -24.14 -28.14
N ARG A 456 29.35 -23.74 -27.84
CA ARG A 456 29.66 -22.68 -26.86
C ARG A 456 29.00 -21.32 -27.15
N ARG A 457 28.76 -20.99 -28.43
CA ARG A 457 28.08 -19.74 -28.83
C ARG A 457 26.56 -19.88 -28.72
N ILE A 458 26.02 -21.05 -29.06
CA ILE A 458 24.60 -21.38 -28.84
C ILE A 458 24.29 -21.31 -27.34
N ALA A 459 25.13 -21.94 -26.51
CA ALA A 459 25.01 -21.90 -25.06
C ALA A 459 25.09 -20.48 -24.50
N ALA A 460 26.02 -19.64 -24.98
CA ALA A 460 26.11 -18.24 -24.51
C ALA A 460 24.86 -17.39 -24.86
N VAL A 461 24.23 -17.65 -26.01
CA VAL A 461 23.01 -16.96 -26.47
C VAL A 461 21.75 -17.52 -25.81
N ALA A 462 21.81 -18.72 -25.23
CA ALA A 462 20.71 -19.33 -24.50
C ALA A 462 20.80 -19.07 -22.98
N VAL A 463 21.95 -19.32 -22.36
CA VAL A 463 22.12 -19.36 -20.90
C VAL A 463 22.08 -17.98 -20.27
N LEU A 464 22.86 -17.01 -20.77
CA LEU A 464 22.92 -15.67 -20.16
C LEU A 464 21.55 -14.98 -20.14
N PRO A 465 20.78 -14.96 -21.23
CA PRO A 465 19.45 -14.39 -21.16
C PRO A 465 18.44 -15.30 -20.43
N LEU A 466 18.64 -16.62 -20.30
CA LEU A 466 17.81 -17.43 -19.38
C LEU A 466 17.99 -17.01 -17.92
N LEU A 467 19.20 -16.61 -17.52
CA LEU A 467 19.45 -16.08 -16.19
C LEU A 467 18.77 -14.72 -15.98
N LEU A 468 18.73 -13.88 -17.03
CA LEU A 468 17.99 -12.62 -16.98
C LEU A 468 16.49 -12.87 -16.82
N ASP A 469 15.91 -13.72 -17.67
CA ASP A 469 14.48 -14.06 -17.60
C ASP A 469 14.13 -14.62 -16.21
N ALA A 470 14.97 -15.54 -15.69
CA ALA A 470 14.77 -16.13 -14.35
C ALA A 470 14.88 -15.08 -13.23
N ALA A 471 15.82 -14.14 -13.32
CA ALA A 471 15.96 -13.05 -12.36
C ALA A 471 14.75 -12.12 -12.37
N ILE A 472 14.21 -11.78 -13.55
CA ILE A 472 13.03 -10.93 -13.70
C ILE A 472 11.77 -11.64 -13.18
N LEU A 473 11.60 -12.93 -13.50
CA LEU A 473 10.50 -13.74 -12.98
C LEU A 473 10.58 -13.85 -11.45
N TRP A 474 11.75 -14.13 -10.89
CA TRP A 474 11.95 -14.15 -9.44
C TRP A 474 11.67 -12.78 -8.81
N LEU A 475 12.16 -11.70 -9.41
CA LEU A 475 11.96 -10.34 -8.92
C LEU A 475 10.45 -9.99 -8.85
N GLY A 476 9.71 -10.19 -9.95
CA GLY A 476 8.31 -9.79 -10.03
C GLY A 476 7.31 -10.75 -9.41
N LEU A 477 7.59 -12.06 -9.37
CA LEU A 477 6.65 -13.07 -8.85
C LEU A 477 6.95 -13.53 -7.42
N VAL A 478 8.16 -13.27 -6.89
CA VAL A 478 8.57 -13.74 -5.57
C VAL A 478 9.06 -12.58 -4.71
N TYR A 479 10.10 -11.87 -5.14
CA TYR A 479 10.74 -10.86 -4.29
C TYR A 479 9.82 -9.67 -4.03
N ILE A 480 9.26 -9.04 -5.06
CA ILE A 480 8.37 -7.87 -4.93
C ILE A 480 7.12 -8.22 -4.10
N PRO A 481 6.37 -9.30 -4.40
CA PRO A 481 5.19 -9.66 -3.60
C PRO A 481 5.50 -9.92 -2.12
N ASN A 482 6.60 -10.62 -1.82
CA ASN A 482 7.00 -10.89 -0.43
C ASN A 482 7.53 -9.63 0.28
N HIS A 483 8.18 -8.72 -0.45
CA HIS A 483 8.75 -7.50 0.13
C HIS A 483 7.66 -6.49 0.54
N PHE A 484 6.61 -6.35 -0.27
CA PHE A 484 5.47 -5.47 0.03
C PHE A 484 4.32 -6.19 0.75
N ASP A 485 4.50 -7.48 1.06
CA ASP A 485 3.50 -8.34 1.68
C ASP A 485 2.12 -8.23 0.99
N ALA A 486 2.13 -8.25 -0.34
CA ALA A 486 0.96 -8.03 -1.18
C ALA A 486 1.07 -8.84 -2.47
N ASP A 487 -0.06 -9.33 -2.98
CA ASP A 487 -0.05 -10.08 -4.24
C ASP A 487 0.19 -9.18 -5.45
N LEU A 488 0.81 -9.72 -6.50
CA LEU A 488 1.16 -8.96 -7.70
C LEU A 488 -0.04 -8.23 -8.33
N PRO A 489 -1.26 -8.80 -8.45
CA PRO A 489 -2.42 -8.05 -8.94
C PRO A 489 -2.77 -6.83 -8.10
N VAL A 490 -2.61 -6.92 -6.76
CA VAL A 490 -2.80 -5.79 -5.85
C VAL A 490 -1.73 -4.72 -6.12
N ILE A 491 -0.46 -5.13 -6.21
CA ILE A 491 0.67 -4.20 -6.49
C ILE A 491 0.48 -3.50 -7.84
N VAL A 492 0.09 -4.23 -8.89
CA VAL A 492 -0.12 -3.66 -10.23
C VAL A 492 -1.29 -2.67 -10.26
N ARG A 493 -2.36 -2.92 -9.49
CA ARG A 493 -3.49 -1.98 -9.40
C ARG A 493 -3.15 -0.76 -8.51
N THR A 494 -2.37 -0.95 -7.45
CA THR A 494 -2.04 0.10 -6.48
C THR A 494 -0.84 0.96 -6.91
N VAL A 495 0.03 0.44 -7.77
CA VAL A 495 1.20 1.13 -8.34
C VAL A 495 1.21 0.93 -9.87
N PRO A 496 0.24 1.55 -10.59
CA PRO A 496 -0.02 1.25 -12.00
C PRO A 496 1.14 1.61 -12.93
N ASP A 497 1.93 2.62 -12.61
CA ASP A 497 3.11 3.03 -13.39
C ASP A 497 4.24 2.00 -13.35
N ALA A 498 4.48 1.36 -12.21
CA ALA A 498 5.36 0.18 -12.14
C ALA A 498 4.73 -1.02 -12.87
N GLY A 499 3.40 -1.19 -12.72
CA GLY A 499 2.59 -2.18 -13.43
C GLY A 499 2.78 -2.16 -14.95
N LEU A 500 2.81 -0.96 -15.55
CA LEU A 500 3.01 -0.73 -16.99
C LEU A 500 4.29 -1.36 -17.53
N PHE A 501 5.33 -1.51 -16.70
CA PHE A 501 6.62 -2.06 -17.13
C PHE A 501 6.85 -3.49 -16.65
N ILE A 502 6.48 -3.81 -15.40
CA ILE A 502 6.76 -5.13 -14.83
C ILE A 502 5.93 -6.22 -15.50
N VAL A 503 4.67 -5.96 -15.84
CA VAL A 503 3.80 -6.96 -16.47
C VAL A 503 4.33 -7.35 -17.86
N PRO A 504 4.62 -6.41 -18.78
CA PRO A 504 5.27 -6.75 -20.05
C PRO A 504 6.63 -7.42 -19.88
N ALA A 505 7.44 -7.02 -18.89
CA ALA A 505 8.73 -7.65 -18.63
C ALA A 505 8.57 -9.13 -18.24
N LEU A 506 7.62 -9.44 -17.35
CA LEU A 506 7.31 -10.82 -16.93
C LEU A 506 6.78 -11.67 -18.09
N VAL A 507 5.85 -11.13 -18.88
CA VAL A 507 5.31 -11.82 -20.06
C VAL A 507 6.43 -12.10 -21.07
N LEU A 508 7.28 -11.11 -21.34
CA LEU A 508 8.38 -11.26 -22.27
C LEU A 508 9.38 -12.29 -21.75
N ALA A 509 9.79 -12.23 -20.48
CA ALA A 509 10.68 -13.22 -19.87
C ALA A 509 10.12 -14.65 -19.99
N ALA A 510 8.84 -14.87 -19.72
CA ALA A 510 8.22 -16.20 -19.80
C ALA A 510 8.10 -16.73 -21.24
N VAL A 511 7.57 -15.91 -22.16
CA VAL A 511 7.37 -16.30 -23.56
C VAL A 511 8.71 -16.44 -24.28
N TRP A 512 9.62 -15.49 -24.06
CA TRP A 512 10.92 -15.46 -24.72
C TRP A 512 11.83 -16.59 -24.23
N ALA A 513 11.83 -16.91 -22.94
CA ALA A 513 12.52 -18.09 -22.42
C ALA A 513 12.13 -19.35 -23.21
N THR A 514 10.82 -19.53 -23.44
CA THR A 514 10.26 -20.69 -24.13
C THR A 514 10.69 -20.74 -25.60
N VAL A 515 10.44 -19.65 -26.35
CA VAL A 515 10.76 -19.56 -27.78
C VAL A 515 12.26 -19.69 -28.02
N ARG A 516 13.08 -18.97 -27.25
CA ARG A 516 14.54 -18.99 -27.37
C ARG A 516 15.11 -20.37 -27.08
N THR A 517 14.63 -21.04 -26.05
CA THR A 517 15.10 -22.39 -25.68
C THR A 517 14.76 -23.41 -26.77
N ALA A 518 13.55 -23.34 -27.35
CA ALA A 518 13.16 -24.19 -28.47
C ALA A 518 14.05 -23.97 -29.71
N VAL A 519 14.32 -22.72 -30.08
CA VAL A 519 15.18 -22.39 -31.23
C VAL A 519 16.64 -22.78 -30.97
N ALA A 520 17.17 -22.53 -29.77
CA ALA A 520 18.53 -22.91 -29.41
C ALA A 520 18.71 -24.44 -29.41
N ALA A 521 17.73 -25.19 -28.89
CA ALA A 521 17.72 -26.64 -28.94
C ALA A 521 17.67 -27.15 -30.39
N TRP A 522 16.81 -26.59 -31.24
CA TRP A 522 16.74 -26.93 -32.65
C TRP A 522 18.07 -26.69 -33.38
N LEU A 523 18.70 -25.53 -33.17
CA LEU A 523 20.02 -25.21 -33.74
C LEU A 523 21.11 -26.15 -33.21
N TRP A 524 21.05 -26.52 -31.93
CA TRP A 524 21.99 -27.46 -31.31
C TRP A 524 21.89 -28.84 -31.96
N PHE A 525 20.69 -29.41 -32.08
CA PHE A 525 20.47 -30.70 -32.74
C PHE A 525 20.88 -30.67 -34.21
N ARG A 526 20.52 -29.61 -34.94
CA ARG A 526 20.94 -29.42 -36.34
C ARG A 526 22.46 -29.34 -36.48
N SER A 527 23.16 -28.67 -35.55
CA SER A 527 24.62 -28.57 -35.58
C SER A 527 25.33 -29.90 -35.33
N ARG A 528 24.73 -30.79 -34.52
CA ARG A 528 25.23 -32.15 -34.30
C ARG A 528 24.96 -33.08 -35.48
N ALA A 529 23.81 -32.96 -36.12
CA ALA A 529 23.47 -33.73 -37.32
C ALA A 529 24.36 -33.38 -38.53
N ALA A 530 24.93 -32.17 -38.56
CA ALA A 530 25.83 -31.71 -39.62
C ALA A 530 27.33 -32.02 -39.38
N ALA A 531 27.69 -32.71 -38.28
CA ALA A 531 29.06 -33.13 -38.04
C ALA A 531 29.43 -34.29 -38.99
N PRO A 532 30.55 -34.23 -39.74
CA PRO A 532 30.93 -35.29 -40.67
C PRO A 532 31.17 -36.60 -39.91
N GLY A 533 30.56 -37.68 -40.38
CA GLY A 533 30.85 -39.04 -39.91
C GLY A 533 32.32 -39.40 -40.10
N PRO A 534 32.83 -40.42 -39.38
CA PRO A 534 34.24 -40.82 -39.48
C PRO A 534 34.62 -41.07 -40.94
N SER A 535 35.69 -40.41 -41.39
CA SER A 535 36.19 -40.52 -42.76
C SER A 535 36.41 -41.98 -43.14
N PRO A 536 36.02 -42.42 -44.35
CA PRO A 536 36.30 -43.78 -44.77
C PRO A 536 37.82 -43.99 -44.79
N THR A 537 38.23 -45.02 -44.08
CA THR A 537 39.60 -45.53 -44.01
C THR A 537 40.25 -45.54 -45.39
N ALA A 538 41.44 -44.93 -45.49
CA ALA A 538 42.27 -44.93 -46.69
C ALA A 538 42.53 -46.37 -47.17
N PRO A 539 42.51 -46.65 -48.48
CA PRO A 539 42.72 -48.00 -48.99
C PRO A 539 44.15 -48.47 -48.75
N LEU A 540 44.26 -49.70 -48.22
CA LEU A 540 45.49 -50.44 -48.00
C LEU A 540 46.30 -50.51 -49.31
N ARG A 541 47.56 -50.05 -49.27
CA ARG A 541 48.54 -50.32 -50.33
C ARG A 541 48.89 -51.81 -50.31
N HIS A 542 48.58 -52.53 -51.37
CA HIS A 542 49.15 -53.86 -51.63
C HIS A 542 50.61 -53.71 -52.11
N PRO A 543 51.56 -54.49 -51.57
CA PRO A 543 52.87 -54.69 -52.17
C PRO A 543 52.85 -55.90 -53.11
N THR A 544 53.73 -55.86 -54.12
CA THR A 544 54.25 -56.92 -55.02
C THR A 544 54.09 -56.47 -56.49
N SER A 545 55.06 -56.61 -57.38
CA SER A 545 56.13 -57.60 -57.48
C SER A 545 57.30 -57.01 -58.26
N GLY A 546 58.51 -57.23 -57.76
CA GLY A 546 59.71 -57.27 -58.59
C GLY A 546 60.31 -58.66 -58.42
N LEU A 547 60.76 -59.25 -59.53
CA LEU A 547 61.88 -60.20 -59.69
C LEU A 547 61.78 -60.87 -61.07
N PRO A 548 62.88 -61.40 -61.64
CA PRO A 548 64.29 -61.27 -61.24
C PRO A 548 65.10 -60.31 -62.11
#